data_AF-X1GL71-F1
#
_entry.id   AF-X1GL71-F1
#
_cell.length_a   1.000
_cell.length_b   1.000
_cell.length_c   1.000
_cell.angle_alpha   90.00
_cell.angle_beta   90.00
_cell.angle_gamma   90.00
#
_symmetry.space_group_name_H-M   'P 1'
#
loop_
_entity.id
_entity.type
_entity.pdbx_description
1 polymer ?
#
loop_
_entity_poly.entity_id
_entity_poly.type
_entity_poly.pdbx_seq_one_letter_code
_entity_poly.pdbx_strand_id
1 'polypeptide(L)'
;MEKIEQIKKDALSYPARARTIIVHNNDTLEIANNFILSMKEMMKEVSESYGPIIRHAQAEKKKYFDPLAEAQGIARMHVTSYLEDQAEIQKKADEKARKIEEDRQKKETEALERAKKYQDQKMEEEADAIIEDIPLPAQAPEPPPPKPAGLSLKRIVDTEKINLFVATTKGQAQIPGIRIYPVWKWEIDDRKLIPSSYYKSSMAQKLQKRNRPMNE
;
A
#
# COMPACT_ATOMS: atom_id res chain seq x y z
N MET A 1 36.39 -12.70 -25.38
CA MET A 1 36.80 -11.70 -24.37
C MET A 1 37.40 -10.47 -25.03
N GLU A 2 38.41 -10.63 -25.89
CA GLU A 2 39.06 -9.54 -26.62
C GLU A 2 38.10 -8.65 -27.43
N LYS A 3 37.11 -9.24 -28.13
CA LYS A 3 36.07 -8.49 -28.86
C LYS A 3 35.20 -7.59 -27.96
N ILE A 4 34.89 -8.01 -26.73
CA ILE A 4 34.05 -7.24 -25.79
C ILE A 4 34.82 -6.05 -25.23
N GLU A 5 36.12 -6.22 -24.98
CA GLU A 5 37.00 -5.13 -24.54
C GLU A 5 37.18 -4.08 -25.65
N GLN A 6 37.26 -4.52 -26.91
CA GLN A 6 37.32 -3.61 -28.05
C GLN A 6 36.03 -2.80 -28.19
N ILE A 7 34.86 -3.46 -28.17
CA ILE A 7 33.55 -2.79 -28.18
C ILE A 7 33.43 -1.77 -27.04
N LYS A 8 33.94 -2.10 -25.84
CA LYS A 8 33.94 -1.18 -24.69
C LYS A 8 34.79 0.06 -24.97
N LYS A 9 36.02 -0.10 -25.46
CA LYS A 9 36.91 1.03 -25.79
C LYS A 9 36.31 1.90 -26.89
N ASP A 10 35.77 1.27 -27.93
CA ASP A 10 35.18 1.97 -29.06
C ASP A 10 33.92 2.73 -28.64
N ALA A 11 32.99 2.11 -27.92
CA ALA A 11 31.78 2.75 -27.41
C ALA A 11 32.08 3.95 -26.51
N LEU A 12 33.11 3.88 -25.66
CA LEU A 12 33.52 4.98 -24.76
C LEU A 12 34.11 6.17 -25.52
N SER A 13 34.54 6.01 -26.76
CA SER A 13 35.08 7.09 -27.60
C SER A 13 34.00 7.96 -28.27
N TYR A 14 32.80 7.41 -28.51
CA TYR A 14 31.72 8.10 -29.24
C TYR A 14 31.29 9.43 -28.61
N PRO A 15 31.17 9.58 -27.27
CA PRO A 15 30.80 10.87 -26.67
C PRO A 15 31.80 11.99 -26.96
N ALA A 16 33.10 11.69 -27.01
CA ALA A 16 34.11 12.69 -27.35
C ALA A 16 33.99 13.12 -28.83
N ARG A 17 33.79 12.15 -29.73
CA ARG A 17 33.59 12.39 -31.17
C ARG A 17 32.29 13.16 -31.45
N ALA A 18 31.22 12.88 -30.70
CA ALA A 18 29.95 13.58 -30.82
C ALA A 18 30.07 15.07 -30.50
N ARG A 19 30.86 15.44 -29.47
CA ARG A 19 31.09 16.84 -29.08
C ARG A 19 31.83 17.66 -30.12
N THR A 20 32.59 17.00 -31.02
CA THR A 20 33.34 17.69 -32.08
C THR A 20 32.49 18.00 -33.31
N ILE A 21 31.30 17.42 -33.43
CA ILE A 21 30.43 17.61 -34.60
C ILE A 21 29.59 18.86 -34.39
N ILE A 22 29.82 19.87 -35.24
CA ILE A 22 29.03 21.11 -35.30
C ILE A 22 28.39 21.16 -36.69
N VAL A 23 27.06 21.24 -36.73
CA VAL A 23 26.30 21.25 -37.98
C VAL A 23 25.96 22.69 -38.35
N HIS A 24 26.43 23.16 -39.50
CA HIS A 24 26.20 24.51 -39.99
C HIS A 24 25.93 24.61 -41.50
N ASN A 25 26.06 23.51 -42.24
CA ASN A 25 25.77 23.41 -43.67
C ASN A 25 25.34 21.98 -44.05
N ASN A 26 25.01 21.76 -45.32
CA ASN A 26 24.52 20.46 -45.79
C ASN A 26 25.59 19.35 -45.70
N ASP A 27 26.86 19.68 -45.96
CA ASP A 27 27.96 18.71 -45.89
C ASP A 27 28.21 18.25 -44.44
N THR A 28 28.17 19.17 -43.47
CA THR A 28 28.29 18.84 -42.04
C THR A 28 27.07 18.09 -41.51
N LEU A 29 25.88 18.30 -42.11
CA LEU A 29 24.69 17.53 -41.81
C LEU A 29 24.84 16.07 -42.26
N GLU A 30 25.40 15.83 -43.44
CA GLU A 30 25.67 14.47 -43.94
C GLU A 30 26.67 13.73 -43.04
N ILE A 31 27.76 14.41 -42.64
CA ILE A 31 28.75 13.87 -41.69
C ILE A 31 28.07 13.51 -40.36
N ALA A 32 27.22 14.39 -39.82
CA ALA A 32 26.48 14.14 -38.59
C ALA A 32 25.53 12.95 -38.72
N ASN A 33 24.82 12.82 -39.85
CA ASN A 33 23.90 11.72 -40.11
C ASN A 33 24.65 10.37 -40.19
N ASN A 34 25.78 10.33 -40.90
CA ASN A 34 26.62 9.14 -40.99
C ASN A 34 27.19 8.76 -39.62
N PHE A 35 27.59 9.74 -38.82
CA PHE A 35 28.03 9.49 -37.44
C PHE A 35 26.90 8.89 -36.59
N ILE A 36 25.68 9.43 -36.68
CA ILE A 36 24.50 8.89 -35.97
C ILE A 36 24.23 7.43 -36.38
N LEU A 37 24.36 7.08 -37.66
CA LEU A 37 24.21 5.70 -38.14
C LEU A 37 25.27 4.79 -37.52
N SER A 38 26.55 5.19 -37.55
CA SER A 38 27.64 4.42 -36.96
C SER A 38 27.47 4.21 -35.45
N MET A 39 26.89 5.20 -34.74
CA MET A 39 26.56 5.08 -33.32
C MET A 39 25.46 4.05 -33.09
N LYS A 40 24.41 4.03 -33.93
CA LYS A 40 23.33 3.04 -33.84
C LYS A 40 23.84 1.62 -34.09
N GLU A 41 24.76 1.43 -35.03
CA GLU A 41 25.41 0.14 -35.27
C GLU A 41 26.21 -0.32 -34.05
N MET A 42 27.01 0.58 -33.46
CA MET A 42 27.75 0.29 -32.22
C MET A 42 26.80 -0.08 -31.06
N MET A 43 25.67 0.62 -30.91
CA MET A 43 24.65 0.26 -29.91
C MET A 43 24.07 -1.14 -30.14
N LYS A 44 23.86 -1.52 -31.40
CA LYS A 44 23.38 -2.86 -31.78
C LYS A 44 24.43 -3.92 -31.43
N GLU A 45 25.70 -3.69 -31.75
CA GLU A 45 26.79 -4.64 -31.45
C GLU A 45 27.00 -4.82 -29.94
N VAL A 46 26.88 -3.74 -29.15
CA VAL A 46 26.87 -3.81 -27.68
C VAL A 46 25.70 -4.68 -27.21
N SER A 47 24.49 -4.46 -27.73
CA SER A 47 23.30 -5.22 -27.34
C SER A 47 23.43 -6.71 -27.69
N GLU A 48 23.95 -7.05 -28.87
CA GLU A 48 24.17 -8.44 -29.29
C GLU A 48 25.23 -9.14 -28.44
N SER A 49 26.26 -8.42 -28.01
CA SER A 49 27.33 -8.98 -27.19
C SER A 49 26.95 -9.16 -25.72
N TYR A 50 26.28 -8.16 -25.12
CA TYR A 50 25.90 -8.19 -23.71
C TYR A 50 24.52 -8.81 -23.45
N GLY A 51 23.65 -8.86 -24.45
CA GLY A 51 22.30 -9.41 -24.34
C GLY A 51 22.27 -10.85 -23.82
N PRO A 52 23.05 -11.79 -24.39
CA PRO A 52 23.12 -13.16 -23.89
C PRO A 52 23.64 -13.26 -22.45
N ILE A 53 24.63 -12.43 -22.07
CA ILE A 53 25.21 -12.40 -20.73
C ILE A 53 24.17 -11.95 -19.70
N ILE A 54 23.42 -10.88 -20.01
CA ILE A 54 22.36 -10.36 -19.15
C ILE A 54 21.25 -11.41 -19.01
N ARG A 55 20.83 -12.05 -20.10
CA ARG A 55 19.80 -13.10 -20.07
C ARG A 55 20.24 -14.29 -19.23
N HIS A 56 21.49 -14.73 -19.35
CA HIS A 56 22.03 -15.83 -18.53
C HIS A 56 22.05 -15.45 -17.05
N ALA A 57 22.58 -14.28 -16.71
CA ALA A 57 22.62 -13.81 -15.32
C ALA A 57 21.21 -13.64 -14.72
N GLN A 58 20.25 -13.15 -15.52
CA GLN A 58 18.85 -13.07 -15.10
C GLN A 58 18.24 -14.46 -14.89
N ALA A 59 18.51 -15.42 -15.78
CA ALA A 59 18.04 -16.79 -15.65
C ALA A 59 18.63 -17.49 -14.42
N GLU A 60 19.94 -17.31 -14.15
CA GLU A 60 20.58 -17.82 -12.94
C GLU A 60 20.00 -17.19 -11.69
N LYS A 61 19.85 -15.86 -11.66
CA LYS A 61 19.18 -15.17 -10.56
C LYS A 61 17.78 -15.75 -10.32
N LYS A 62 17.00 -15.90 -11.39
CA LYS A 62 15.63 -16.40 -11.33
C LYS A 62 15.57 -17.84 -10.79
N LYS A 63 16.50 -18.71 -11.20
CA LYS A 63 16.63 -20.10 -10.72
C LYS A 63 16.72 -20.20 -9.20
N TYR A 64 17.43 -19.27 -8.55
CA TYR A 64 17.57 -19.27 -7.08
C TYR A 64 16.52 -18.40 -6.39
N PHE A 65 16.08 -17.32 -7.03
CA PHE A 65 15.14 -16.37 -6.44
C PHE A 65 13.69 -16.89 -6.44
N ASP A 66 13.26 -17.56 -7.50
CA ASP A 66 11.88 -18.05 -7.61
C ASP A 66 11.51 -19.05 -6.49
N PRO A 67 12.34 -20.07 -6.17
CA PRO A 67 12.06 -20.97 -5.05
C PRO A 67 12.02 -20.25 -3.70
N LEU A 68 12.87 -19.23 -3.50
CA LEU A 68 12.86 -18.42 -2.27
C LEU A 68 11.58 -17.58 -2.17
N ALA A 69 11.14 -16.99 -3.28
CA ALA A 69 9.90 -16.23 -3.34
C ALA A 69 8.68 -17.12 -3.09
N GLU A 70 8.67 -18.33 -3.64
CA GLU A 70 7.63 -19.34 -3.40
C GLU A 70 7.61 -19.77 -1.93
N ALA A 71 8.76 -20.12 -1.36
CA ALA A 71 8.89 -20.48 0.06
C ALA A 71 8.41 -19.34 0.97
N GLN A 72 8.74 -18.08 0.64
CA GLN A 72 8.25 -16.92 1.36
C GLN A 72 6.72 -16.78 1.26
N GLY A 73 6.13 -17.05 0.10
CA GLY A 73 4.69 -17.07 -0.10
C GLY A 73 3.99 -18.09 0.78
N ILE A 74 4.49 -19.34 0.79
CA ILE A 74 3.98 -20.43 1.63
C ILE A 74 4.08 -20.05 3.12
N ALA A 75 5.23 -19.57 3.57
CA ALA A 75 5.41 -19.15 4.95
C ALA A 75 4.45 -18.02 5.36
N ARG A 76 4.25 -17.01 4.50
CA ARG A 76 3.29 -15.93 4.75
C ARG A 76 1.85 -16.44 4.86
N MET A 77 1.47 -17.42 4.04
CA MET A 77 0.14 -18.04 4.10
C MET A 77 -0.09 -18.72 5.44
N HIS A 78 0.88 -19.50 5.94
CA HIS A 78 0.78 -20.14 7.26
C HIS A 78 0.71 -19.13 8.40
N VAL A 79 1.53 -18.06 8.35
CA VAL A 79 1.47 -16.99 9.34
C VAL A 79 0.12 -16.29 9.34
N THR A 80 -0.44 -16.04 8.15
CA THR A 80 -1.76 -15.39 8.02
C THR A 80 -2.86 -16.27 8.61
N SER A 81 -2.88 -17.56 8.26
CA SER A 81 -3.83 -18.54 8.83
C SER A 81 -3.76 -18.59 10.35
N TYR A 82 -2.56 -18.64 10.93
CA TYR A 82 -2.39 -18.65 12.38
C TYR A 82 -2.92 -17.37 13.04
N LEU A 83 -2.69 -16.20 12.43
CA LEU A 83 -3.19 -14.93 12.97
C LEU A 83 -4.72 -14.83 12.90
N GLU A 84 -5.33 -15.40 11.87
CA GLU A 84 -6.79 -15.52 11.76
C GLU A 84 -7.34 -16.43 12.86
N ASP A 85 -6.73 -17.60 13.09
CA ASP A 85 -7.10 -18.51 14.18
C ASP A 85 -6.99 -17.84 15.55
N GLN A 86 -5.90 -17.11 15.79
CA GLN A 86 -5.71 -16.34 17.02
C GLN A 86 -6.76 -15.25 17.20
N ALA A 87 -7.12 -14.54 16.14
CA ALA A 87 -8.17 -13.53 16.18
C ALA A 87 -9.54 -14.15 16.50
N GLU A 88 -9.85 -15.33 15.96
CA GLU A 88 -11.07 -16.05 16.31
C GLU A 88 -11.10 -16.51 17.78
N ILE A 89 -9.98 -17.01 18.30
CA ILE A 89 -9.86 -17.40 19.70
C ILE A 89 -10.08 -16.20 20.60
N GLN A 90 -9.44 -15.05 20.29
CA GLN A 90 -9.62 -13.80 21.04
C GLN A 90 -11.07 -13.34 21.00
N LYS A 91 -11.70 -13.33 19.82
CA LYS A 91 -13.11 -12.95 19.69
C LYS A 91 -14.04 -13.84 20.52
N LYS A 92 -13.79 -15.17 20.54
CA LYS A 92 -14.57 -16.11 21.37
C LYS A 92 -14.34 -15.88 22.87
N ALA A 93 -13.12 -15.53 23.29
CA ALA A 93 -12.81 -15.18 24.68
C ALA A 93 -13.52 -13.88 25.09
N ASP A 94 -13.48 -12.85 24.24
CA ASP A 94 -14.15 -11.58 24.47
C ASP A 94 -15.68 -11.75 24.52
N GLU A 95 -16.27 -12.54 23.62
CA GLU A 95 -17.70 -12.84 23.65
C GLU A 95 -18.12 -13.59 24.92
N LYS A 96 -17.29 -14.52 25.41
CA LYS A 96 -17.53 -15.21 26.70
C LYS A 96 -17.43 -14.23 27.87
N ALA A 97 -16.42 -13.37 27.89
CA ALA A 97 -16.26 -12.36 28.92
C ALA A 97 -17.45 -11.38 28.94
N ARG A 98 -17.92 -10.94 27.77
CA ARG A 98 -19.13 -10.09 27.68
C ARG A 98 -20.37 -10.79 28.21
N LYS A 99 -20.59 -12.07 27.88
CA LYS A 99 -21.73 -12.83 28.42
C LYS A 99 -21.67 -12.98 29.93
N ILE A 100 -20.49 -13.27 30.50
CA ILE A 100 -20.31 -13.37 31.95
C ILE A 100 -20.62 -12.02 32.62
N GLU A 101 -20.16 -10.92 32.02
CA GLU A 101 -20.41 -9.57 32.54
C GLU A 101 -21.90 -9.17 32.41
N GLU A 102 -22.55 -9.48 31.30
CA GLU A 102 -23.99 -9.24 31.11
C GLU A 102 -24.84 -10.06 32.09
N ASP A 103 -24.49 -11.33 32.32
CA ASP A 103 -25.18 -12.18 33.30
C ASP A 103 -24.93 -11.70 34.74
N ARG A 104 -23.74 -11.16 35.03
CA ARG A 104 -23.44 -10.51 36.31
C ARG A 104 -24.27 -9.26 36.51
N GLN A 105 -24.32 -8.37 35.52
CA GLN A 105 -25.12 -7.14 35.59
C GLN A 105 -26.61 -7.45 35.79
N LYS A 106 -27.15 -8.47 35.10
CA LYS A 106 -28.54 -8.92 35.34
C LYS A 106 -28.74 -9.38 36.78
N LYS A 107 -27.86 -10.23 37.31
CA LYS A 107 -27.95 -10.68 38.70
C LYS A 107 -27.82 -9.54 39.71
N GLU A 108 -26.92 -8.60 39.46
CA GLU A 108 -26.76 -7.39 40.28
C GLU A 108 -28.03 -6.54 40.25
N THR A 109 -28.62 -6.31 39.08
CA THR A 109 -29.90 -5.58 38.98
C THR A 109 -31.05 -6.31 39.69
N GLU A 110 -31.16 -7.63 39.55
CA GLU A 110 -32.18 -8.43 40.24
C GLU A 110 -31.98 -8.43 41.76
N ALA A 111 -30.73 -8.49 42.23
CA ALA A 111 -30.36 -8.43 43.63
C ALA A 111 -30.71 -7.06 44.22
N LEU A 112 -30.36 -5.97 43.54
CA LEU A 112 -30.70 -4.59 43.96
C LEU A 112 -32.21 -4.34 43.96
N GLU A 113 -32.96 -4.89 42.99
CA GLU A 113 -34.42 -4.81 42.97
C GLU A 113 -35.06 -5.59 44.13
N ARG A 114 -34.52 -6.77 44.48
CA ARG A 114 -34.97 -7.53 45.66
C ARG A 114 -34.64 -6.80 46.95
N ALA A 115 -33.39 -6.33 47.11
CA ALA A 115 -32.96 -5.58 48.29
C ALA A 115 -33.85 -4.34 48.54
N LYS A 116 -34.22 -3.59 47.48
CA LYS A 116 -35.20 -2.49 47.59
C LYS A 116 -36.55 -2.93 48.15
N LYS A 117 -37.08 -4.07 47.69
CA LYS A 117 -38.36 -4.61 48.18
C LYS A 117 -38.30 -5.03 49.66
N TYR A 118 -37.15 -5.51 50.13
CA TYR A 118 -36.93 -5.88 51.54
C TYR A 118 -36.71 -4.65 52.44
N GLN A 119 -36.03 -3.62 51.94
CA GLN A 119 -35.93 -2.32 52.62
C GLN A 119 -37.31 -1.66 52.78
N ASP A 120 -38.16 -1.71 51.76
CA ASP A 120 -39.55 -1.21 51.83
C ASP A 120 -40.39 -1.99 52.87
N GLN A 121 -40.01 -3.24 53.16
CA GLN A 121 -40.62 -4.10 54.18
C GLN A 121 -39.95 -4.00 55.57
N LYS A 122 -38.98 -3.08 55.76
CA LYS A 122 -38.18 -2.89 56.99
C LYS A 122 -37.36 -4.11 57.44
N MET A 123 -36.99 -4.98 56.52
CA MET A 123 -36.10 -6.13 56.78
C MET A 123 -34.67 -5.78 56.33
N GLU A 124 -33.98 -4.94 57.10
CA GLU A 124 -32.65 -4.39 56.75
C GLU A 124 -31.55 -5.46 56.71
N GLU A 125 -31.56 -6.44 57.63
CA GLU A 125 -30.55 -7.50 57.68
C GLU A 125 -30.60 -8.43 56.44
N GLU A 126 -31.80 -8.67 55.88
CA GLU A 126 -31.96 -9.47 54.67
C GLU A 126 -31.55 -8.71 53.39
N ALA A 127 -31.62 -7.38 53.41
CA ALA A 127 -31.21 -6.53 52.29
C ALA A 127 -29.68 -6.47 52.15
N ASP A 128 -28.94 -6.40 53.26
CA ASP A 128 -27.48 -6.32 53.25
C ASP A 128 -26.83 -7.65 52.84
N ALA A 129 -27.40 -8.78 53.26
CA ALA A 129 -26.94 -10.11 52.84
C ALA A 129 -27.06 -10.35 51.32
N ILE A 130 -28.01 -9.69 50.65
CA ILE A 130 -28.20 -9.76 49.19
C ILE A 130 -27.15 -8.92 48.44
N ILE A 131 -26.66 -7.84 49.04
CA ILE A 131 -25.67 -6.94 48.43
C ILE A 131 -24.25 -7.54 48.54
N GLU A 132 -23.95 -8.28 49.61
CA GLU A 132 -22.65 -8.96 49.75
C GLU A 132 -22.44 -10.13 48.78
N ASP A 133 -23.51 -10.73 48.26
CA ASP A 133 -23.42 -11.88 47.33
C ASP A 133 -23.13 -11.48 45.86
N ILE A 134 -22.84 -10.19 45.59
CA ILE A 134 -22.54 -9.70 44.24
C ILE A 134 -21.16 -10.24 43.77
N PRO A 135 -21.08 -10.95 42.62
CA PRO A 135 -19.81 -11.51 42.15
C PRO A 135 -18.77 -10.46 41.73
N LEU A 136 -17.49 -10.73 42.04
CA LEU A 136 -16.35 -9.90 41.65
C LEU A 136 -16.18 -9.80 40.11
N PRO A 137 -15.61 -8.69 39.59
CA PRO A 137 -15.42 -8.48 38.14
C PRO A 137 -14.45 -9.49 37.51
N ALA A 138 -14.74 -9.89 36.27
CA ALA A 138 -13.90 -10.82 35.51
C ALA A 138 -12.54 -10.20 35.15
N GLN A 139 -11.47 -11.02 35.23
CA GLN A 139 -10.12 -10.63 34.82
C GLN A 139 -10.04 -10.36 33.30
N ALA A 140 -9.33 -9.30 32.93
CA ALA A 140 -9.09 -8.96 31.53
C ALA A 140 -8.20 -10.02 30.84
N PRO A 141 -8.42 -10.31 29.55
CA PRO A 141 -7.59 -11.25 28.81
C PRO A 141 -6.15 -10.75 28.66
N GLU A 142 -5.19 -11.67 28.65
CA GLU A 142 -3.77 -11.36 28.47
C GLU A 142 -3.48 -10.72 27.10
N PRO A 143 -2.50 -9.79 27.02
CA PRO A 143 -2.16 -9.11 25.78
C PRO A 143 -1.54 -10.07 24.75
N PRO A 144 -1.78 -9.85 23.44
CA PRO A 144 -1.22 -10.70 22.39
C PRO A 144 0.32 -10.60 22.33
N PRO A 145 0.99 -11.65 21.84
CA PRO A 145 2.44 -11.67 21.73
C PRO A 145 2.99 -10.60 20.77
N PRO A 146 4.23 -10.12 21.00
CA PRO A 146 4.84 -9.07 20.20
C PRO A 146 5.11 -9.51 18.75
N LYS A 147 4.83 -8.63 17.79
CA LYS A 147 5.08 -8.88 16.36
C LYS A 147 6.59 -8.93 16.07
N PRO A 148 7.10 -9.91 15.30
CA PRO A 148 8.50 -9.96 14.93
C PRO A 148 8.88 -8.77 14.03
N ALA A 149 10.08 -8.22 14.25
CA ALA A 149 10.60 -7.09 13.48
C ALA A 149 10.72 -7.43 11.99
N GLY A 150 10.28 -6.52 11.12
CA GLY A 150 10.37 -6.65 9.65
C GLY A 150 9.15 -7.29 8.97
N LEU A 151 8.19 -7.85 9.71
CA LEU A 151 6.95 -8.39 9.14
C LEU A 151 5.81 -7.34 9.22
N SER A 152 5.75 -6.46 8.22
CA SER A 152 4.57 -5.58 8.06
C SER A 152 3.53 -6.29 7.20
N LEU A 153 2.59 -6.99 7.83
CA LEU A 153 1.37 -7.46 7.16
C LEU A 153 0.51 -6.24 6.81
N LYS A 154 0.75 -5.65 5.64
CA LYS A 154 -0.21 -4.71 5.04
C LYS A 154 -1.29 -5.53 4.37
N ARG A 155 -2.55 -5.29 4.76
CA ARG A 155 -3.71 -5.77 4.02
C ARG A 155 -3.72 -5.06 2.67
N ILE A 156 -3.11 -5.68 1.67
CA ILE A 156 -3.18 -5.21 0.29
C ILE A 156 -4.52 -5.70 -0.23
N VAL A 157 -5.39 -4.75 -0.55
CA VAL A 157 -6.71 -5.07 -1.07
C VAL A 157 -6.55 -5.48 -2.53
N ASP A 158 -7.13 -6.63 -2.91
CA ASP A 158 -7.11 -7.16 -4.27
C ASP A 158 -7.94 -6.26 -5.20
N THR A 159 -7.27 -5.35 -5.89
CA THR A 159 -7.90 -4.35 -6.76
C THR A 159 -8.54 -4.97 -7.99
N GLU A 160 -8.07 -6.12 -8.46
CA GLU A 160 -8.62 -6.78 -9.64
C GLU A 160 -9.99 -7.40 -9.34
N LYS A 161 -10.10 -8.10 -8.19
CA LYS A 161 -11.40 -8.61 -7.72
C LYS A 161 -12.41 -7.50 -7.46
N ILE A 162 -11.96 -6.37 -6.92
CA ILE A 162 -12.83 -5.20 -6.71
C ILE A 162 -13.31 -4.64 -8.04
N ASN A 163 -12.42 -4.45 -9.02
CA ASN A 163 -12.80 -3.92 -10.32
C ASN A 163 -13.78 -4.84 -11.05
N LEU A 164 -13.56 -6.16 -10.98
CA LEU A 164 -14.46 -7.15 -11.55
C LEU A 164 -15.84 -7.08 -10.89
N PHE A 165 -15.87 -7.05 -9.55
CA PHE A 165 -17.11 -6.98 -8.77
C PHE A 165 -17.90 -5.69 -9.06
N VAL A 166 -17.23 -4.54 -9.08
CA VAL A 166 -17.81 -3.22 -9.40
C VAL A 166 -18.37 -3.17 -10.83
N ALA A 167 -17.66 -3.78 -11.80
CA ALA A 167 -18.13 -3.89 -13.17
C ALA A 167 -19.43 -4.71 -13.28
N THR A 168 -19.52 -5.84 -12.56
CA THR A 168 -20.74 -6.66 -12.49
C THR A 168 -21.91 -5.99 -11.75
N THR A 169 -21.63 -5.22 -10.69
CA THR A 169 -22.66 -4.61 -9.85
C THR A 169 -23.05 -3.19 -10.26
N LYS A 170 -22.55 -2.68 -11.39
CA LYS A 170 -22.82 -1.32 -11.93
C LYS A 170 -22.72 -0.23 -10.86
N GLY A 171 -21.77 -0.35 -9.93
CA GLY A 171 -21.51 0.64 -8.88
C GLY A 171 -22.54 0.73 -7.73
N GLN A 172 -23.47 -0.22 -7.60
CA GLN A 172 -24.49 -0.19 -6.52
C GLN A 172 -24.09 -0.93 -5.23
N ALA A 173 -22.97 -1.65 -5.20
CA ALA A 173 -22.60 -2.45 -4.05
C ALA A 173 -21.79 -1.65 -3.00
N GLN A 174 -22.33 -1.54 -1.79
CA GLN A 174 -21.57 -1.13 -0.60
C GLN A 174 -20.69 -2.29 -0.14
N ILE A 175 -19.38 -2.16 -0.28
CA ILE A 175 -18.41 -3.09 0.31
C ILE A 175 -17.98 -2.53 1.68
N PRO A 176 -18.14 -3.26 2.79
CA PRO A 176 -17.76 -2.79 4.12
C PRO A 176 -16.29 -2.35 4.17
N GLY A 177 -16.05 -1.08 4.54
CA GLY A 177 -14.71 -0.50 4.66
C GLY A 177 -14.13 0.12 3.39
N ILE A 178 -14.83 0.05 2.25
CA ILE A 178 -14.38 0.66 0.98
C ILE A 178 -15.43 1.68 0.52
N ARG A 179 -15.03 2.95 0.41
CA ARG A 179 -15.86 4.01 -0.21
C ARG A 179 -15.51 4.13 -1.68
N ILE A 180 -16.45 3.79 -2.55
CA ILE A 180 -16.31 3.90 -4.00
C ILE A 180 -17.02 5.18 -4.46
N TYR A 181 -16.31 6.05 -5.17
CA TYR A 181 -16.88 7.27 -5.74
C TYR A 181 -16.93 7.13 -7.27
N PRO A 182 -18.08 7.35 -7.93
CA PRO A 182 -18.13 7.42 -9.38
C PRO A 182 -17.37 8.67 -9.84
N VAL A 183 -16.26 8.47 -10.55
CA VAL A 183 -15.49 9.56 -11.16
C VAL A 183 -15.93 9.68 -12.61
N TRP A 184 -16.68 10.73 -12.90
CA TRP A 184 -17.04 11.09 -14.27
C TRP A 184 -15.85 11.75 -14.93
N LYS A 185 -15.30 11.11 -15.97
CA LYS A 185 -14.26 11.69 -16.81
C LYS A 185 -14.94 12.27 -18.05
N TRP A 186 -14.92 13.59 -18.16
CA TRP A 186 -15.38 14.30 -19.34
C TRP A 186 -14.18 14.59 -20.23
N GLU A 187 -14.31 14.31 -21.52
CA GLU A 187 -13.37 14.77 -22.54
C GLU A 187 -13.96 16.06 -23.14
N ILE A 188 -13.16 17.12 -23.18
CA ILE A 188 -13.59 18.42 -23.69
C ILE A 188 -12.97 18.58 -25.08
N ASP A 189 -13.82 18.53 -26.11
CA ASP A 189 -13.39 18.63 -27.52
C ASP A 189 -12.78 19.99 -27.85
N ASP A 190 -13.30 21.08 -27.26
CA ASP A 190 -12.76 22.42 -27.42
C ASP A 190 -12.28 23.02 -26.09
N ARG A 191 -10.95 23.05 -25.93
CA ARG A 191 -10.28 23.65 -24.75
C ARG A 191 -10.62 25.12 -24.53
N LYS A 192 -11.08 25.85 -25.56
CA LYS A 192 -11.42 27.28 -25.45
C LYS A 192 -12.71 27.54 -24.67
N LEU A 193 -13.57 26.52 -24.56
CA LEU A 193 -14.82 26.60 -23.79
C LEU A 193 -14.61 26.40 -22.29
N ILE A 194 -13.40 26.03 -21.85
CA ILE A 194 -13.08 25.85 -20.44
C ILE A 194 -12.94 27.23 -19.79
N PRO A 195 -13.80 27.58 -18.80
CA PRO A 195 -13.67 28.83 -18.08
C PRO A 195 -12.27 28.95 -17.47
N SER A 196 -11.68 30.14 -17.53
CA SER A 196 -10.32 30.39 -17.05
C SER A 196 -10.10 30.01 -15.58
N SER A 197 -11.18 29.96 -14.78
CA SER A 197 -11.20 29.52 -13.38
C SER A 197 -10.84 28.04 -13.16
N TYR A 198 -10.96 27.19 -14.18
CA TYR A 198 -10.63 25.75 -14.10
C TYR A 198 -9.15 25.45 -14.38
N TYR A 199 -8.40 26.42 -14.91
CA TYR A 199 -6.95 26.30 -15.03
C TYR A 199 -6.35 26.54 -13.65
N LYS A 200 -5.92 25.45 -12.98
CA LYS A 200 -5.22 25.53 -11.68
C LYS A 200 -4.10 26.57 -11.76
N SER A 201 -4.26 27.66 -11.00
CA SER A 201 -3.27 28.72 -10.82
C SER A 201 -1.99 28.16 -10.19
N SER A 202 -1.13 27.55 -11.00
CA SER A 202 0.20 27.09 -10.58
C SER A 202 1.32 28.06 -11.00
N MET A 203 1.02 29.05 -11.86
CA MET A 203 1.98 30.06 -12.30
C MET A 203 1.88 31.40 -11.57
N ALA A 204 0.70 31.83 -11.11
CA ALA A 204 0.54 33.17 -10.50
C ALA A 204 1.17 33.28 -9.10
N GLN A 205 1.26 32.18 -8.33
CA GLN A 205 1.94 32.17 -7.03
C GLN A 205 3.47 32.22 -7.13
N LYS A 206 4.07 31.87 -8.28
CA LYS A 206 5.53 31.91 -8.46
C LYS A 206 6.08 33.29 -8.85
N LEU A 207 5.27 34.16 -9.44
CA LEU A 207 5.71 35.51 -9.82
C LEU A 207 5.57 36.55 -8.69
N GLN A 208 4.60 36.40 -7.78
CA GLN A 208 4.48 37.33 -6.63
C GLN A 208 5.60 37.15 -5.57
N LYS A 209 6.24 35.98 -5.49
CA LYS A 209 7.38 35.77 -4.57
C LYS A 209 8.73 36.30 -5.08
N ARG A 210 8.86 36.67 -6.35
CA ARG A 210 10.11 37.25 -6.91
C ARG A 210 10.17 38.77 -6.88
N ASN A 211 9.03 39.46 -6.74
CA ASN A 211 8.96 40.93 -6.76
C ASN A 211 8.62 41.52 -5.37
N ARG A 212 9.12 40.93 -4.28
CA ARG A 212 9.11 41.62 -2.98
C ARG A 212 10.40 42.44 -2.91
N PRO A 213 10.34 43.79 -2.96
CA PRO A 213 11.52 44.58 -2.64
C PRO A 213 11.90 44.32 -1.18
N MET A 214 13.16 43.95 -0.96
CA MET A 214 13.80 44.08 0.35
C MET A 214 13.94 45.58 0.59
N ASN A 215 13.02 46.16 1.35
CA ASN A 215 13.26 47.42 2.02
C ASN A 215 13.70 47.14 3.45
N GLU A 216 14.66 47.98 3.85
CA GLU A 216 15.41 48.09 5.10
C GLU A 216 14.58 47.96 6.39
#